data_AF-A0A829PKU4-F1
#
_entry.id   AF-A0A829PKU4-F1
#
_cell.length_a   1.000
_cell.length_b   1.000
_cell.length_c   1.000
_cell.angle_alpha   90.00
_cell.angle_beta   90.00
_cell.angle_gamma   90.00
#
_symmetry.space_group_name_H-M   'P 1'
#
loop_
_entity.id
_entity.type
_entity.pdbx_description
1 polymer ?
#
loop_
_entity_poly.entity_id
_entity_poly.type
_entity_poly.pdbx_seq_one_letter_code
_entity_poly.pdbx_strand_id
1 'polypeptide(L)'
;MLLDMAVAQNFPCQRPFSEHLGVAELPKFRVMPEHKQVATSSNMWMSAEDGGPFMFTTALLRTSSVPTYLRNDWYRDWGSIEKYEPIVAPNLAPDAQLTEGTVVVNGWTRKGPIRALP
;
A
#
# COMPACT_ATOMS: atom_id res chain seq x y z
N MET A 1 -4.66 -3.15 -5.39
CA MET A 1 -4.41 -4.03 -4.23
C MET A 1 -3.02 -3.76 -3.66
N LEU A 2 -2.77 -3.97 -2.38
CA LEU A 2 -1.42 -3.92 -1.81
C LEU A 2 -0.86 -5.34 -1.78
N LEU A 3 0.19 -5.61 -2.54
CA LEU A 3 0.89 -6.89 -2.53
C LEU A 3 2.24 -6.67 -1.84
N ASP A 4 2.49 -7.38 -0.73
CA ASP A 4 3.80 -7.36 -0.11
C ASP A 4 4.85 -7.95 -1.07
N MET A 5 6.10 -7.48 -0.93
CA MET A 5 7.18 -7.81 -1.88
C MET A 5 7.32 -9.32 -2.15
N ALA A 6 7.27 -10.14 -1.09
CA ALA A 6 7.49 -11.58 -1.16
C ALA A 6 6.41 -12.35 -1.94
N VAL A 7 5.20 -11.81 -2.03
CA VAL A 7 4.04 -12.48 -2.63
C VAL A 7 3.67 -11.90 -3.99
N ALA A 8 4.24 -10.75 -4.37
CA ALA A 8 3.87 -10.03 -5.57
C ALA A 8 3.99 -10.87 -6.87
N GLN A 9 4.98 -11.75 -6.96
CA GLN A 9 5.17 -12.62 -8.14
C GLN A 9 4.12 -13.75 -8.23
N ASN A 10 3.57 -14.19 -7.10
CA ASN A 10 2.60 -15.30 -7.06
C ASN A 10 1.18 -14.88 -7.47
N PHE A 11 0.89 -13.58 -7.47
CA PHE A 11 -0.41 -13.00 -7.79
C PHE A 11 -0.35 -12.11 -9.05
N PRO A 12 -0.01 -12.68 -10.23
CA PRO A 12 0.28 -11.89 -11.43
C PRO A 12 -0.96 -11.23 -12.07
N CYS A 13 -2.17 -11.71 -11.76
CA CYS A 13 -3.41 -11.18 -12.32
C CYS A 13 -3.97 -10.02 -11.49
N GLN A 14 -3.57 -9.90 -10.23
CA GLN A 14 -4.05 -8.87 -9.32
C GLN A 14 -3.34 -7.56 -9.64
N ARG A 15 -4.10 -6.50 -9.93
CA ARG A 15 -3.56 -5.17 -10.16
C ARG A 15 -3.12 -4.53 -8.83
N PRO A 16 -1.84 -4.11 -8.68
CA PRO A 16 -1.43 -3.23 -7.59
C PRO A 16 -2.22 -1.90 -7.63
N PHE A 17 -2.35 -1.22 -6.49
CA PHE A 17 -2.89 0.15 -6.52
C PHE A 17 -1.93 1.03 -7.34
N SER A 18 -2.46 2.07 -7.98
CA SER A 18 -1.66 2.98 -8.80
C SER A 18 -1.36 4.29 -8.07
N GLU A 19 -0.24 4.89 -8.42
CA GLU A 19 0.11 6.26 -8.02
C GLU A 19 0.22 7.10 -9.29
N HIS A 20 -0.50 8.22 -9.31
CA HIS A 20 -0.56 9.12 -10.46
C HIS A 20 -0.57 10.56 -9.99
N LEU A 21 0.27 11.41 -10.61
CA LEU A 21 0.44 12.83 -10.23
C LEU A 21 0.77 13.06 -8.74
N GLY A 22 1.48 12.11 -8.11
CA GLY A 22 1.86 12.20 -6.69
C GLY A 22 0.73 11.86 -5.71
N VAL A 23 -0.38 11.30 -6.19
CA VAL A 23 -1.51 10.83 -5.37
C VAL A 23 -1.72 9.33 -5.57
N ALA A 24 -1.91 8.60 -4.48
CA ALA A 24 -2.12 7.15 -4.48
C ALA A 24 -3.61 6.78 -4.46
N GLU A 25 -3.99 5.76 -5.22
CA GLU A 25 -5.29 5.08 -5.09
C GLU A 25 -5.31 4.25 -3.78
N LEU A 26 -6.38 4.37 -2.99
CA LEU A 26 -6.52 3.57 -1.77
C LEU A 26 -6.75 2.09 -2.10
N PRO A 27 -5.89 1.16 -1.61
CA PRO A 27 -6.10 -0.27 -1.82
C PRO A 27 -7.29 -0.79 -1.00
N LYS A 28 -7.99 -1.79 -1.55
CA LYS A 28 -9.11 -2.47 -0.87
C LYS A 28 -8.70 -3.73 -0.11
N PHE A 29 -7.55 -4.30 -0.45
CA PHE A 29 -7.02 -5.53 0.13
C PHE A 29 -5.50 -5.45 0.22
N ARG A 30 -4.94 -6.16 1.19
CA ARG A 30 -3.52 -6.49 1.30
C ARG A 30 -3.33 -8.00 1.26
N VAL A 31 -2.37 -8.50 0.48
CA VAL A 31 -1.88 -9.88 0.56
C VAL A 31 -0.49 -9.88 1.14
N MET A 32 -0.32 -10.71 2.16
CA MET A 32 0.90 -10.82 2.95
C MET A 32 1.47 -12.23 2.87
N PRO A 33 2.79 -12.38 3.02
CA PRO A 33 3.43 -13.69 3.20
C PRO A 33 3.09 -14.30 4.58
N GLU A 34 3.71 -15.43 4.88
CA GLU A 34 3.63 -16.11 6.18
C GLU A 34 4.03 -15.20 7.35
N HIS A 35 3.53 -15.52 8.54
CA HIS A 35 3.61 -14.64 9.71
C HIS A 35 5.03 -14.17 10.05
N LYS A 36 6.02 -15.06 9.95
CA LYS A 36 7.42 -14.73 10.26
C LYS A 36 7.98 -13.68 9.29
N GLN A 37 7.72 -13.86 7.99
CA GLN A 37 8.22 -12.95 6.95
C GLN A 37 7.56 -11.57 7.03
N VAL A 38 6.27 -11.51 7.40
CA VAL A 38 5.58 -10.24 7.66
C VAL A 38 6.26 -9.48 8.78
N ALA A 39 6.50 -10.16 9.91
CA ALA A 39 7.06 -9.54 11.11
C ALA A 39 8.49 -9.03 10.93
N THR A 40 9.32 -9.75 10.18
CA THR A 40 10.76 -9.42 10.04
C THR A 40 11.10 -8.63 8.79
N SER A 41 10.23 -8.62 7.77
CA SER A 41 10.52 -7.98 6.48
C SER A 41 9.44 -6.99 6.06
N SER A 42 8.22 -7.45 5.77
CA SER A 42 7.19 -6.58 5.19
C SER A 42 6.90 -5.35 6.04
N ASN A 43 6.69 -5.52 7.34
CA ASN A 43 6.30 -4.42 8.22
C ASN A 43 7.42 -3.39 8.41
N MET A 44 8.67 -3.84 8.38
CA MET A 44 9.83 -2.96 8.50
C MET A 44 10.08 -2.21 7.18
N TRP A 45 10.11 -2.93 6.06
CA TRP A 45 10.44 -2.33 4.77
C TRP A 45 9.38 -1.33 4.26
N MET A 46 8.11 -1.58 4.60
CA MET A 46 6.99 -0.75 4.13
C MET A 46 6.52 0.26 5.18
N SER A 47 7.30 0.47 6.23
CA SER A 47 6.93 1.32 7.38
C SER A 47 6.59 2.75 6.95
N ALA A 48 5.74 3.42 7.73
CA ALA A 48 5.41 4.81 7.48
C ALA A 48 6.61 5.74 7.71
N GLU A 49 7.49 5.39 8.67
CA GLU A 49 8.68 6.16 9.04
C GLU A 49 9.74 6.13 7.93
N ASP A 50 9.80 5.03 7.17
CA ASP A 50 10.74 4.85 6.05
C ASP A 50 10.16 5.27 4.68
N GLY A 51 8.97 5.88 4.66
CA GLY A 51 8.36 6.37 3.43
C GLY A 51 7.55 5.33 2.64
N GLY A 52 7.29 4.17 3.23
CA GLY A 52 6.50 3.11 2.61
C GLY A 52 5.00 3.44 2.51
N PRO A 53 4.21 2.57 1.84
CA PRO A 53 2.78 2.79 1.62
C PRO A 53 1.97 2.87 2.92
N PHE A 54 2.52 2.38 4.05
CA PHE A 54 1.87 2.52 5.35
C PHE A 54 1.66 3.97 5.78
N MET A 55 2.40 4.93 5.20
CA MET A 55 2.22 6.36 5.47
C MET A 55 0.77 6.81 5.27
N PHE A 56 0.09 6.34 4.22
CA PHE A 56 -1.30 6.69 3.96
C PHE A 56 -2.28 5.55 4.28
N THR A 57 -1.88 4.28 4.13
CA THR A 57 -2.83 3.18 4.39
C THR A 57 -3.16 3.05 5.87
N THR A 58 -2.22 3.28 6.79
CA THR A 58 -2.49 3.17 8.23
C THR A 58 -3.23 4.39 8.79
N ALA A 59 -3.06 5.56 8.15
CA ALA A 59 -3.73 6.80 8.54
C ALA A 59 -5.19 6.87 8.04
N LEU A 60 -5.49 6.26 6.88
CA LEU A 60 -6.79 6.41 6.20
C LEU A 60 -7.66 5.15 6.23
N LEU A 61 -7.08 3.97 6.45
CA LEU A 61 -7.78 2.69 6.32
C LEU A 61 -7.72 1.91 7.64
N ARG A 62 -8.82 1.22 7.95
CA ARG A 62 -8.90 0.18 8.97
C ARG A 62 -8.73 -1.19 8.31
N THR A 63 -8.06 -2.11 8.99
CA THR A 63 -7.85 -3.49 8.53
C THR A 63 -8.81 -4.47 9.19
N SER A 64 -9.12 -5.55 8.49
CA SER A 64 -9.76 -6.74 9.04
C SER A 64 -9.22 -7.99 8.35
N SER A 65 -9.05 -9.08 9.10
CA SER A 65 -8.48 -10.32 8.57
C SER A 65 -9.54 -11.14 7.83
N VAL A 66 -9.16 -11.69 6.68
CA VAL A 66 -9.99 -12.62 5.90
C VAL A 66 -9.46 -14.05 6.12
N PRO A 67 -10.29 -15.00 6.60
CA PRO A 67 -9.86 -16.38 6.78
C PRO A 67 -9.63 -17.03 5.41
N THR A 68 -8.42 -17.55 5.19
CA THR A 68 -8.02 -18.14 3.92
C THR A 68 -7.27 -19.45 4.15
N TYR A 69 -7.36 -20.36 3.19
CA TYR A 69 -6.79 -21.71 3.29
C TYR A 69 -6.13 -22.09 1.97
N LEU A 70 -5.03 -22.83 2.05
CA LEU A 70 -4.40 -23.42 0.88
C LEU A 70 -5.12 -24.74 0.54
N ARG A 71 -5.58 -24.85 -0.71
CA ARG A 71 -6.30 -26.04 -1.18
C ARG A 71 -5.41 -27.28 -1.01
N ASN A 72 -5.94 -28.30 -0.34
CA ASN A 72 -5.28 -29.60 -0.10
C ASN A 72 -4.01 -29.58 0.77
N ASP A 73 -3.68 -28.45 1.43
CA ASP A 73 -2.55 -28.37 2.36
C ASP A 73 -2.96 -27.58 3.62
N TRP A 74 -3.68 -28.26 4.51
CA TRP A 74 -4.30 -27.67 5.71
C TRP A 74 -3.32 -27.25 6.81
N TYR A 75 -2.07 -27.71 6.74
CA TYR A 75 -1.02 -27.41 7.72
C TYR A 75 -0.11 -26.25 7.28
N ARG A 76 -0.33 -25.69 6.09
CA ARG A 76 0.51 -24.64 5.51
C ARG A 76 0.01 -23.25 5.87
N ASP A 77 0.88 -22.48 6.53
CA ASP A 77 0.81 -21.02 6.52
C ASP A 77 1.39 -20.53 5.19
N TRP A 78 0.51 -20.16 4.26
CA TRP A 78 0.90 -19.55 2.98
C TRP A 78 1.01 -18.02 3.08
N GLY A 79 0.51 -17.45 4.18
CA GLY A 79 0.25 -16.03 4.34
C GLY A 79 -1.22 -15.72 4.65
N SER A 80 -1.59 -14.46 4.45
CA SER A 80 -2.91 -13.98 4.84
C SER A 80 -3.40 -12.82 3.95
N ILE A 81 -4.72 -12.60 4.00
CA ILE A 81 -5.38 -11.50 3.32
C ILE A 81 -6.02 -10.58 4.37
N GLU A 82 -5.76 -9.29 4.24
CA GLU A 82 -6.50 -8.25 4.95
C GLU A 82 -7.42 -7.50 4.00
N LYS A 83 -8.64 -7.20 4.46
CA LYS A 83 -9.54 -6.25 3.83
C LYS A 83 -9.31 -4.87 4.44
N TYR A 84 -9.20 -3.86 3.58
CA TYR A 84 -9.13 -2.46 3.97
C TYR A 84 -10.49 -1.79 3.84
N GLU A 85 -10.82 -0.97 4.84
CA GLU A 85 -12.03 -0.16 4.87
C GLU A 85 -11.66 1.29 5.23
N PRO A 86 -12.08 2.30 4.45
CA PRO A 86 -11.83 3.70 4.78
C PRO A 86 -12.38 4.09 6.16
N ILE A 87 -11.58 4.83 6.93
CA ILE A 87 -12.00 5.34 8.25
C ILE A 87 -13.15 6.35 8.09
N VAL A 88 -13.09 7.19 7.06
CA VAL A 88 -14.15 8.13 6.68
C VAL A 88 -14.85 7.60 5.44
N ALA A 89 -16.18 7.62 5.45
CA ALA A 89 -16.98 7.10 4.34
C ALA A 89 -16.74 7.93 3.05
N PRO A 90 -16.59 7.29 1.87
CA PRO A 90 -16.27 7.99 0.62
C PRO A 90 -17.30 9.04 0.16
N ASN A 91 -18.55 8.93 0.62
CA ASN A 91 -19.59 9.92 0.32
C ASN A 91 -19.40 11.22 1.13
N LEU A 92 -18.72 11.17 2.27
CA LEU A 92 -18.38 12.34 3.10
C LEU A 92 -17.02 12.92 2.72
N ALA A 93 -16.10 12.07 2.26
CA ALA A 93 -14.76 12.45 1.82
C ALA A 93 -14.47 11.80 0.43
N PRO A 94 -14.97 12.39 -0.67
CA PRO A 94 -14.72 11.89 -2.01
C PRO A 94 -13.29 12.22 -2.48
N ASP A 95 -12.86 11.55 -3.55
CA ASP A 95 -11.57 11.79 -4.18
C ASP A 95 -11.46 13.24 -4.69
N ALA A 96 -10.26 13.82 -4.55
CA ALA A 96 -9.98 15.17 -5.00
C ALA A 96 -9.90 15.26 -6.53
N GLN A 97 -10.44 16.35 -7.09
CA GLN A 97 -10.24 16.70 -8.50
C GLN A 97 -8.92 17.44 -8.65
N LEU A 98 -7.95 16.82 -9.32
CA LEU A 98 -6.61 17.38 -9.51
C LEU A 98 -6.60 18.34 -10.69
N THR A 99 -5.96 19.50 -10.51
CA THR A 99 -5.59 20.40 -11.61
C THR A 99 -4.12 20.21 -11.92
N GLU A 100 -3.81 19.85 -13.16
CA GLU A 100 -2.44 19.65 -13.62
C GLU A 100 -1.97 20.76 -14.56
N GLY A 101 -0.66 20.89 -14.70
CA GLY A 101 -0.02 21.87 -15.57
C GLY A 101 1.44 21.52 -15.81
N THR A 102 2.07 22.24 -16.74
CA THR A 102 3.47 22.02 -17.10
C THR A 102 4.26 23.32 -16.92
N VAL A 103 5.50 23.19 -16.45
CA VAL A 103 6.46 24.31 -16.33
C VAL A 103 7.82 23.88 -16.86
N VAL A 104 8.58 24.83 -17.40
CA VAL A 104 9.98 24.60 -17.81
C VAL A 104 10.90 24.98 -16.66
N VAL A 105 11.82 24.08 -16.29
CA VAL A 105 12.83 24.29 -15.25
C VAL A 105 14.22 23.96 -15.79
N ASN A 106 15.26 24.58 -15.23
CA ASN A 106 16.64 24.24 -15.57
C ASN A 106 17.06 22.93 -14.88
N GLY A 107 17.99 22.18 -15.48
CA GLY A 107 18.43 20.86 -14.98
C GLY A 107 19.11 20.86 -13.60
N TRP A 108 19.46 22.04 -13.08
CA TRP A 108 20.08 22.22 -11.75
C TRP A 108 19.14 22.87 -10.73
N THR A 109 17.89 23.13 -11.11
CA THR A 109 16.91 23.75 -10.21
C THR A 109 16.55 22.77 -9.09
N ARG A 110 16.77 23.17 -7.84
CA ARG A 110 16.33 22.45 -6.64
C ARG A 110 15.52 23.38 -5.73
N LYS A 111 14.19 23.17 -5.70
CA LYS A 111 13.27 23.96 -4.86
C LYS A 111 13.13 23.35 -3.46
N GLY A 112 14.21 23.42 -2.68
CA GLY A 112 14.26 22.86 -1.31
C GLY A 112 14.35 21.32 -1.27
N PRO A 113 14.55 20.74 -0.08
CA PRO A 113 14.51 19.30 0.15
C PRO A 113 13.08 18.75 0.22
N ILE A 114 12.91 17.46 -0.12
CA ILE A 114 11.73 16.67 0.30
C ILE A 114 11.83 16.43 1.81
N ARG A 115 10.69 16.39 2.50
CA ARG A 115 10.62 15.92 3.90
C ARG A 115 10.75 14.39 3.91
N ALA A 116 11.98 13.90 4.10
CA ALA A 116 12.31 12.48 4.19
C ALA A 116 12.87 12.11 5.58
N LEU A 117 12.36 12.78 6.61
CA LEU A 117 12.63 12.50 8.02
C LEU A 117 11.27 12.31 8.71
N PRO A 118 11.13 11.31 9.60
CA PRO A 118 9.91 11.08 10.36
C PRO A 118 9.53 12.32 11.19
#